data_AF-A0A9E4RPI3-F1
#
_entry.id   AF-A0A9E4RPI3-F1
#
_cell.length_a   1.000
_cell.length_b   1.000
_cell.length_c   1.000
_cell.angle_alpha   90.00
_cell.angle_beta   90.00
_cell.angle_gamma   90.00
#
_symmetry.space_group_name_H-M   'P 1'
#
loop_
_entity.id
_entity.type
_entity.pdbx_description
1 polymer ?
#
loop_
_entity_poly.entity_id
_entity_poly.type
_entity_poly.pdbx_seq_one_letter_code
_entity_poly.pdbx_strand_id
1 'polypeptide(L)'
;MLAGLTSRARARTLRLALGSKARAGSLRGAPASLTLAWRGAGWEKWAYAAILAVALGTRLWDLGGRSLHYDEILHAWYAWRFAEGLGYSHTPVTHGPFLFHAAAATFALVGSSDVTARLLPALFGTALVGLPYFLRKELGRYGALAAAVLLTVSPSMLYFSRFIRNDIFMAVWALSLLIVMWRYMERPRTALLIAWVVLWALAFTTKESSYLIAGSFGLFLLGAAAPPLWRWARGRARLSDMTPAGDLLIVLGTLSLPLLVPAAGLLQRFVGITLVNPDGNDPRIASGEIVRAAAETG
;
A
#
# COMPACT_ATOMS: atom_id res chain seq x y z
N MET A 1 -45.30 4.80 67.35
CA MET A 1 -46.07 4.11 66.28
C MET A 1 -45.75 4.82 64.97
N LEU A 2 -44.64 4.59 64.27
CA LEU A 2 -44.10 3.36 63.67
C LEU A 2 -45.08 2.60 62.77
N ALA A 3 -44.64 2.48 61.50
CA ALA A 3 -44.88 1.44 60.52
C ALA A 3 -46.17 1.49 59.66
N GLY A 4 -45.97 1.75 58.36
CA GLY A 4 -46.97 1.65 57.30
C GLY A 4 -46.31 1.68 55.92
N LEU A 5 -45.38 0.74 55.71
CA LEU A 5 -44.48 0.61 54.56
C LEU A 5 -45.18 0.52 53.19
N THR A 6 -44.74 1.40 52.29
CA THR A 6 -44.18 1.09 50.96
C THR A 6 -44.38 -0.34 50.42
N SER A 7 -45.17 -0.53 49.34
CA SER A 7 -44.96 -1.73 48.48
C SER A 7 -45.41 -1.69 47.01
N ARG A 8 -45.93 -0.59 46.44
CA ARG A 8 -46.46 -0.67 45.05
C ARG A 8 -45.96 0.33 44.02
N ALA A 9 -45.17 1.35 44.40
CA ALA A 9 -44.73 2.38 43.43
C ALA A 9 -43.29 2.22 42.92
N ARG A 10 -42.45 1.34 43.50
CA ARG A 10 -41.05 1.14 43.05
C ARG A 10 -40.84 0.01 42.04
N ALA A 11 -41.88 -0.75 41.68
CA ALA A 11 -41.75 -1.87 40.73
C ALA A 11 -41.92 -1.46 39.25
N ARG A 12 -42.21 -0.19 38.95
CA ARG A 12 -42.51 0.27 37.58
C ARG A 12 -41.39 1.09 36.92
N THR A 13 -40.40 1.54 37.69
CA THR A 13 -39.28 2.36 37.19
C THR A 13 -37.99 1.58 36.94
N LEU A 14 -37.98 0.26 37.19
CA LEU A 14 -36.86 -0.64 36.92
C LEU A 14 -37.09 -1.59 35.73
N ARG A 15 -38.16 -1.36 34.95
CA ARG A 15 -38.49 -2.10 33.70
C ARG A 15 -38.21 -1.31 32.42
N LEU A 16 -37.46 -0.21 32.51
CA LEU A 16 -37.01 0.62 31.38
C LEU A 16 -35.48 0.63 31.20
N ALA A 17 -34.74 -0.19 31.96
CA ALA A 17 -33.27 -0.28 31.89
C ALA A 17 -32.74 -1.59 31.26
N LEU A 18 -33.61 -2.51 30.86
CA LEU A 18 -33.19 -3.80 30.27
C LEU A 18 -34.13 -4.15 29.11
N GLY A 19 -33.94 -3.46 27.99
CA GLY A 19 -34.74 -3.62 26.77
C GLY A 19 -33.88 -3.48 25.52
N SER A 20 -33.38 -4.62 25.04
CA SER A 20 -33.00 -4.91 23.66
C SER A 20 -32.05 -3.95 22.93
N LYS A 21 -30.74 -4.20 23.03
CA LYS A 21 -29.83 -4.12 21.87
C LYS A 21 -28.88 -5.32 21.84
N ALA A 22 -29.44 -6.53 21.92
CA ALA A 22 -28.81 -7.68 21.31
C ALA A 22 -29.02 -7.56 19.79
N ARG A 23 -28.12 -6.84 19.10
CA ARG A 23 -27.94 -7.05 17.66
C ARG A 23 -27.22 -8.38 17.52
N ALA A 24 -27.99 -9.46 17.52
CA ALA A 24 -27.55 -10.72 16.99
C ALA A 24 -27.04 -10.46 15.57
N GLY A 25 -25.73 -10.65 15.38
CA GLY A 25 -25.10 -10.57 14.08
C GLY A 25 -25.73 -11.59 13.16
N SER A 26 -26.56 -11.11 12.25
CA SER A 26 -26.89 -11.83 11.02
C SER A 26 -25.60 -12.00 10.22
N LEU A 27 -24.86 -13.08 10.50
CA LEU A 27 -23.75 -13.58 9.69
C LEU A 27 -24.29 -14.23 8.40
N ARG A 28 -25.05 -13.45 7.62
CA ARG A 28 -25.43 -13.76 6.23
C ARG A 28 -25.17 -12.55 5.35
N GLY A 29 -23.95 -12.03 5.43
CA GLY A 29 -23.36 -11.30 4.32
C GLY A 29 -22.49 -12.29 3.57
N ALA A 30 -23.00 -12.84 2.46
CA ALA A 30 -22.14 -13.52 1.49
C ALA A 30 -20.94 -12.61 1.20
N PRO A 31 -19.71 -13.15 0.98
CA PRO A 31 -18.58 -12.31 0.63
C PRO A 31 -18.96 -11.52 -0.62
N ALA A 32 -19.20 -10.22 -0.45
CA ALA A 32 -19.41 -9.31 -1.56
C ALA A 32 -18.11 -9.35 -2.33
N SER A 33 -18.13 -10.13 -3.41
CA SER A 33 -16.99 -10.35 -4.26
C SER A 33 -16.36 -9.00 -4.58
N LEU A 34 -15.03 -8.95 -4.55
CA LEU A 34 -14.20 -7.90 -5.13
C LEU A 34 -14.39 -7.89 -6.67
N THR A 35 -15.63 -7.98 -7.16
CA THR A 35 -15.92 -7.77 -8.57
C THR A 35 -15.73 -6.28 -8.81
N LEU A 36 -14.50 -5.99 -9.19
CA LEU A 36 -14.07 -4.83 -9.94
C LEU A 36 -14.78 -4.86 -11.31
N ALA A 37 -16.11 -4.84 -11.28
CA ALA A 37 -16.93 -5.09 -12.44
C ALA A 37 -16.86 -3.87 -13.35
N TRP A 38 -16.46 -4.09 -14.59
CA TRP A 38 -16.46 -3.07 -15.63
C TRP A 38 -17.91 -2.70 -16.00
N ARG A 39 -18.54 -1.81 -15.22
CA ARG A 39 -19.87 -1.23 -15.49
C ARG A 39 -19.81 0.03 -16.37
N GLY A 40 -19.38 -0.07 -17.63
CA GLY A 40 -19.43 1.05 -18.61
C GLY A 40 -20.53 0.84 -19.67
N ALA A 41 -20.89 1.89 -20.42
CA ALA A 41 -21.73 1.70 -21.61
C ALA A 41 -21.02 0.77 -22.61
N GLY A 42 -21.74 0.08 -23.49
CA GLY A 42 -21.18 -0.99 -24.34
C GLY A 42 -19.87 -0.59 -25.04
N TRP A 43 -19.82 0.61 -25.63
CA TRP A 43 -18.64 1.11 -26.34
C TRP A 43 -17.46 1.49 -25.42
N GLU A 44 -17.70 1.83 -24.14
CA GLU A 44 -16.63 2.18 -23.20
C GLU A 44 -15.69 1.00 -22.96
N LYS A 45 -16.26 -0.19 -22.81
CA LYS A 45 -15.51 -1.41 -22.53
C LYS A 45 -14.58 -1.72 -23.69
N TRP A 46 -15.08 -1.56 -24.92
CA TRP A 46 -14.29 -1.73 -26.14
C TRP A 46 -13.21 -0.65 -26.28
N ALA A 47 -13.51 0.59 -25.92
CA ALA A 47 -12.50 1.65 -25.91
C ALA A 47 -11.35 1.34 -24.93
N TYR A 48 -11.66 0.94 -23.70
CA TYR A 48 -10.63 0.52 -22.74
C TYR A 48 -9.89 -0.75 -23.18
N ALA A 49 -10.59 -1.74 -23.74
CA ALA A 49 -9.95 -2.93 -24.27
C ALA A 49 -8.96 -2.60 -25.39
N ALA A 50 -9.33 -1.70 -26.31
CA ALA A 50 -8.45 -1.22 -27.37
C ALA A 50 -7.24 -0.46 -26.80
N ILE A 51 -7.46 0.46 -25.85
CA ILE A 51 -6.38 1.20 -25.20
C ILE A 51 -5.42 0.25 -24.48
N LEU A 52 -5.92 -0.73 -23.73
CA LEU A 52 -5.11 -1.72 -23.03
C LEU A 52 -4.37 -2.65 -23.99
N ALA A 53 -4.98 -3.03 -25.12
CA ALA A 53 -4.31 -3.81 -26.15
C ALA A 53 -3.15 -3.04 -26.78
N VAL A 54 -3.34 -1.75 -27.08
CA VAL A 54 -2.27 -0.86 -27.59
C VAL A 54 -1.20 -0.65 -26.53
N ALA A 55 -1.58 -0.42 -25.27
CA ALA A 55 -0.64 -0.25 -24.16
C ALA A 55 0.21 -1.51 -23.94
N LEU A 56 -0.40 -2.68 -24.00
CA LEU A 56 0.28 -3.97 -23.88
C LEU A 56 1.22 -4.20 -25.07
N GLY A 57 0.72 -4.02 -26.29
CA GLY A 57 1.48 -4.21 -27.51
C GLY A 57 2.72 -3.31 -27.55
N THR A 58 2.56 -2.01 -27.28
CA THR A 58 3.69 -1.07 -27.24
C THR A 58 4.71 -1.37 -26.14
N ARG A 59 4.29 -1.95 -25.01
CA ARG A 59 5.19 -2.32 -23.92
C ARG A 59 5.92 -3.64 -24.19
N LEU A 60 5.28 -4.60 -24.84
CA LEU A 60 5.89 -5.90 -25.16
C LEU A 60 6.68 -5.90 -26.48
N TRP A 61 6.43 -4.94 -27.36
CA TRP A 61 7.10 -4.83 -28.66
C TRP A 61 8.62 -4.73 -28.49
N ASP A 62 9.38 -5.69 -29.02
CA ASP A 62 10.85 -5.67 -28.94
C ASP A 62 11.41 -5.48 -27.51
N LEU A 63 10.82 -6.17 -26.53
CA LEU A 63 11.18 -6.00 -25.12
C LEU A 63 12.61 -6.50 -24.81
N GLY A 64 13.10 -7.46 -25.58
CA GLY A 64 14.45 -8.03 -25.48
C GLY A 64 15.47 -7.44 -26.46
N GLY A 65 15.09 -6.51 -27.34
CA GLY A 65 15.98 -6.00 -28.40
C GLY A 65 17.16 -5.16 -27.91
N ARG A 66 17.12 -4.71 -26.64
CA ARG A 66 18.20 -3.94 -26.01
C ARG A 66 18.82 -4.71 -24.86
N SER A 67 20.15 -4.62 -24.73
CA SER A 67 20.88 -5.11 -23.57
C SER A 67 20.39 -4.46 -22.28
N LEU A 68 20.58 -5.16 -21.15
CA LEU A 68 20.27 -4.62 -19.82
C LEU A 68 21.13 -3.38 -19.53
N HIS A 69 20.46 -2.31 -19.13
CA HIS A 69 21.13 -1.12 -18.64
C HIS A 69 21.81 -1.40 -17.30
N TYR A 70 22.81 -0.60 -16.91
CA TYR A 70 23.54 -0.76 -15.64
C TYR A 70 22.59 -0.91 -14.43
N ASP A 71 21.59 -0.03 -14.32
CA ASP A 71 20.59 -0.11 -13.25
C ASP A 71 19.67 -1.34 -13.33
N GLU A 72 19.49 -1.94 -14.51
CA GLU A 72 18.68 -3.16 -14.67
C GLU A 72 19.46 -4.41 -14.24
N ILE A 73 20.78 -4.43 -14.50
CA ILE A 73 21.64 -5.58 -14.25
C ILE A 73 21.58 -5.98 -12.79
N LEU A 74 21.68 -5.03 -11.86
CA LEU A 74 21.62 -5.33 -10.43
C LEU A 74 20.30 -6.02 -10.04
N HIS A 75 19.16 -5.50 -10.52
CA HIS A 75 17.85 -6.07 -10.23
C HIS A 75 17.69 -7.46 -10.85
N ALA A 76 18.06 -7.62 -12.13
CA ALA A 76 17.96 -8.89 -12.83
C ALA A 76 18.90 -9.95 -12.26
N TRP A 77 20.15 -9.58 -11.94
CA TRP A 77 21.17 -10.50 -11.43
C TRP A 77 20.80 -11.06 -10.06
N TYR A 78 20.42 -10.21 -9.09
CA TYR A 78 20.05 -10.69 -7.76
C TYR A 78 18.74 -11.47 -7.76
N ALA A 79 17.77 -11.09 -8.62
CA ALA A 79 16.55 -11.86 -8.80
C ALA A 79 16.83 -13.24 -9.43
N TRP A 80 17.71 -13.32 -10.42
CA TRP A 80 18.13 -14.58 -11.02
C TRP A 80 18.87 -15.46 -10.01
N ARG A 81 19.83 -14.90 -9.27
CA ARG A 81 20.56 -15.60 -8.20
C ARG A 81 19.60 -16.19 -7.15
N PHE A 82 18.56 -15.42 -6.78
CA PHE A 82 17.53 -15.90 -5.87
C PHE A 82 16.73 -17.05 -6.46
N ALA A 83 16.33 -16.96 -7.73
CA ALA A 83 15.58 -18.00 -8.43
C ALA A 83 16.36 -19.32 -8.57
N GLU A 84 17.68 -19.25 -8.77
CA GLU A 84 18.56 -20.43 -8.87
C GLU A 84 18.93 -21.05 -7.50
N GLY A 85 18.43 -20.50 -6.39
CA GLY A 85 18.77 -21.00 -5.05
C GLY A 85 20.21 -20.68 -4.62
N LEU A 86 20.91 -19.76 -5.30
CA LEU A 86 22.27 -19.34 -4.99
C LEU A 86 22.36 -18.32 -3.83
N GLY A 87 21.24 -18.12 -3.14
CA GLY A 87 21.07 -17.19 -2.03
C GLY A 87 20.78 -15.76 -2.46
N TYR A 88 19.97 -15.07 -1.66
CA TYR A 88 19.67 -13.65 -1.77
C TYR A 88 19.64 -13.03 -0.38
N SER A 89 20.44 -11.99 -0.17
CA SER A 89 20.39 -11.16 1.02
C SER A 89 20.04 -9.74 0.59
N HIS A 90 18.94 -9.23 1.13
CA HIS A 90 18.48 -7.89 0.80
C HIS A 90 19.44 -6.85 1.36
N THR A 91 19.90 -5.95 0.49
CA THR A 91 20.65 -4.76 0.88
C THR A 91 19.85 -3.51 0.53
N PRO A 92 19.83 -2.47 1.39
CA PRO A 92 19.06 -1.25 1.12
C PRO A 92 19.63 -0.38 -0.01
N VAL A 93 20.78 -0.75 -0.58
CA VAL A 93 21.45 -0.02 -1.68
C VAL A 93 20.59 0.04 -2.96
N THR A 94 19.76 -0.98 -3.20
CA THR A 94 19.01 -1.16 -4.47
C THR A 94 17.49 -1.12 -4.28
N HIS A 95 17.00 -0.33 -3.32
CA HIS A 95 15.58 -0.18 -2.96
C HIS A 95 14.97 -1.44 -2.32
N GLY A 96 13.64 -1.49 -2.16
CA GLY A 96 12.97 -2.52 -1.38
C GLY A 96 12.97 -3.92 -2.03
N PRO A 97 12.67 -4.97 -1.23
CA PRO A 97 12.80 -6.37 -1.66
C PRO A 97 11.75 -6.83 -2.68
N PHE A 98 10.63 -6.11 -2.86
CA PHE A 98 9.48 -6.54 -3.67
C PHE A 98 9.90 -6.93 -5.10
N LEU A 99 10.65 -6.07 -5.78
CA LEU A 99 11.05 -6.29 -7.16
C LEU A 99 11.90 -7.55 -7.30
N PHE A 100 12.85 -7.79 -6.40
CA PHE A 100 13.70 -8.98 -6.43
C PHE A 100 12.90 -10.26 -6.29
N HIS A 101 11.95 -10.30 -5.36
CA HIS A 101 11.11 -11.47 -5.13
C HIS A 101 10.15 -11.71 -6.30
N ALA A 102 9.53 -10.66 -6.82
CA ALA A 102 8.58 -10.77 -7.92
C ALA A 102 9.27 -11.15 -9.25
N ALA A 103 10.46 -10.59 -9.51
CA ALA A 103 11.27 -10.96 -10.66
C ALA A 103 11.81 -12.40 -10.54
N ALA A 104 12.28 -12.81 -9.36
CA ALA A 104 12.73 -14.18 -9.13
C ALA A 104 11.61 -15.20 -9.35
N ALA A 105 10.39 -14.91 -8.86
CA ALA A 105 9.21 -15.73 -9.14
C ALA A 105 8.91 -15.81 -10.65
N THR A 106 9.07 -14.71 -11.38
CA THR A 106 8.89 -14.69 -12.85
C THR A 106 9.93 -15.58 -13.53
N PHE A 107 11.20 -15.50 -13.12
CA PHE A 107 12.26 -16.36 -13.65
C PHE A 107 12.06 -17.84 -13.33
N ALA A 108 11.62 -18.17 -12.12
CA ALA A 108 11.32 -19.55 -11.73
C ALA A 108 10.16 -20.16 -12.54
N LEU A 109 9.17 -19.35 -12.93
CA LEU A 109 7.97 -19.82 -13.65
C LEU A 109 8.15 -19.90 -15.18
N VAL A 110 8.90 -18.95 -15.77
CA VAL A 110 8.95 -18.76 -17.23
C VAL A 110 10.37 -18.83 -17.80
N GLY A 111 11.38 -18.94 -16.93
CA GLY A 111 12.80 -18.89 -17.31
C GLY A 111 13.39 -17.48 -17.29
N SER A 112 14.71 -17.40 -17.15
CA SER A 112 15.46 -16.13 -17.17
C SER A 112 15.87 -15.72 -18.58
N SER A 113 15.56 -14.48 -18.93
CA SER A 113 15.94 -13.81 -20.18
C SER A 113 15.74 -12.30 -20.05
N ASP A 114 16.31 -11.51 -20.95
CA ASP A 114 16.10 -10.06 -21.01
C ASP A 114 14.61 -9.69 -21.17
N VAL A 115 13.83 -10.53 -21.87
CA VAL A 115 12.38 -10.37 -22.04
C VAL A 115 11.66 -10.62 -20.72
N THR A 116 11.92 -11.76 -20.06
CA THR A 116 11.23 -12.12 -18.82
C THR A 116 11.59 -11.19 -17.67
N ALA A 117 12.81 -10.62 -17.67
CA ALA A 117 13.22 -9.61 -16.69
C ALA A 117 12.34 -8.35 -16.74
N ARG A 118 11.94 -7.94 -17.95
CA ARG A 118 11.12 -6.75 -18.18
C ARG A 118 9.63 -7.06 -18.35
N LEU A 119 9.23 -8.32 -18.32
CA LEU A 119 7.84 -8.74 -18.48
C LEU A 119 6.96 -8.16 -17.37
N LEU A 120 7.42 -8.31 -16.12
CA LEU A 120 6.67 -7.83 -14.96
C LEU A 120 6.42 -6.30 -14.98
N PRO A 121 7.43 -5.42 -15.16
CA PRO A 121 7.18 -3.98 -15.28
C PRO A 121 6.29 -3.64 -16.49
N ALA A 122 6.34 -4.40 -17.59
CA ALA A 122 5.49 -4.16 -18.76
C ALA A 122 4.01 -4.45 -18.46
N LEU A 123 3.74 -5.52 -17.72
CA LEU A 123 2.39 -5.87 -17.28
C LEU A 123 1.85 -4.84 -16.28
N PHE A 124 2.67 -4.41 -15.31
CA PHE A 124 2.29 -3.37 -14.35
C PHE A 124 2.05 -2.02 -15.02
N GLY A 125 2.90 -1.65 -15.97
CA GLY A 125 2.72 -0.45 -16.78
C GLY A 125 1.45 -0.47 -17.63
N THR A 126 1.04 -1.66 -18.10
CA THR A 126 -0.25 -1.84 -18.78
C THR A 126 -1.42 -1.75 -17.80
N ALA A 127 -1.29 -2.34 -16.61
CA ALA A 127 -2.30 -2.23 -15.57
C ALA A 127 -2.52 -0.76 -15.13
N LEU A 128 -1.45 0.03 -15.03
CA LEU A 128 -1.49 1.47 -14.73
C LEU A 128 -2.41 2.23 -15.69
N VAL A 129 -2.36 1.92 -16.99
CA VAL A 129 -3.22 2.52 -18.02
C VAL A 129 -4.70 2.24 -17.79
N GLY A 130 -5.04 1.09 -17.19
CA GLY A 130 -6.42 0.72 -16.89
C GLY A 130 -6.99 1.37 -15.62
N LEU A 131 -6.14 1.81 -14.70
CA LEU A 131 -6.56 2.34 -13.40
C LEU A 131 -7.44 3.60 -13.46
N PRO A 132 -7.26 4.56 -14.39
CA PRO A 132 -8.15 5.72 -14.51
C PRO A 132 -9.63 5.38 -14.67
N TYR A 133 -9.95 4.18 -15.18
CA TYR A 133 -11.33 3.69 -15.23
C TYR A 133 -12.03 3.74 -13.86
N PHE A 134 -11.30 3.49 -12.78
CA PHE A 134 -11.87 3.50 -11.43
C PHE A 134 -12.14 4.90 -10.88
N LEU A 135 -11.61 5.94 -11.53
CA LEU A 135 -11.77 7.37 -11.22
C LEU A 135 -12.77 8.08 -12.16
N ARG A 136 -13.54 7.32 -12.94
CA ARG A 136 -14.53 7.86 -13.88
C ARG A 136 -15.66 8.68 -13.23
N LYS A 137 -15.94 8.47 -11.93
CA LYS A 137 -17.00 9.19 -11.23
C LYS A 137 -16.53 10.61 -10.92
N GLU A 138 -15.23 10.78 -10.72
CA GLU A 138 -14.52 11.96 -10.30
C GLU A 138 -14.03 12.77 -11.52
N LEU A 139 -13.44 12.10 -12.51
CA LEU A 139 -12.92 12.71 -13.75
C LEU A 139 -13.96 12.81 -14.87
N GLY A 140 -15.12 12.17 -14.69
CA GLY A 140 -16.04 11.91 -15.78
C GLY A 140 -15.53 10.85 -16.75
N ARG A 141 -16.43 10.36 -17.61
CA ARG A 141 -16.14 9.28 -18.57
C ARG A 141 -15.04 9.65 -19.56
N TYR A 142 -15.14 10.83 -20.17
CA TYR A 142 -14.17 11.29 -21.16
C TYR A 142 -12.83 11.66 -20.52
N GLY A 143 -12.83 12.24 -19.31
CA GLY A 143 -11.60 12.53 -18.59
C GLY A 143 -10.82 11.26 -18.21
N ALA A 144 -11.52 10.21 -17.76
CA ALA A 144 -10.90 8.93 -17.45
C ALA A 144 -10.33 8.22 -18.71
N LEU A 145 -11.02 8.33 -19.86
CA LEU A 145 -10.50 7.82 -21.13
C LEU A 145 -9.29 8.63 -21.61
N ALA A 146 -9.35 9.96 -21.52
CA ALA A 146 -8.22 10.83 -21.87
C ALA A 146 -6.99 10.52 -21.00
N ALA A 147 -7.16 10.34 -19.69
CA ALA A 147 -6.07 9.93 -18.80
C ALA A 147 -5.46 8.58 -19.20
N ALA A 148 -6.27 7.59 -19.55
CA ALA A 148 -5.78 6.29 -20.02
C ALA A 148 -4.99 6.41 -21.34
N VAL A 149 -5.48 7.21 -22.29
CA VAL A 149 -4.76 7.50 -23.54
C VAL A 149 -3.43 8.19 -23.27
N LEU A 150 -3.43 9.23 -22.42
CA LEU A 150 -2.21 9.97 -22.05
C LEU A 150 -1.17 9.07 -21.38
N LEU A 151 -1.58 8.17 -20.48
CA LEU A 151 -0.68 7.17 -19.87
C LEU A 151 -0.18 6.14 -20.88
N THR A 152 -0.93 5.87 -21.94
CA THR A 152 -0.53 4.94 -23.01
C THR A 152 0.58 5.54 -23.86
N VAL A 153 0.43 6.81 -24.26
CA VAL A 153 1.36 7.49 -25.19
C VAL A 153 2.50 8.24 -24.50
N SER A 154 2.44 8.41 -23.18
CA SER A 154 3.46 9.11 -22.40
C SER A 154 4.84 8.43 -22.56
N PRO A 155 5.87 9.14 -23.05
CA PRO A 155 7.21 8.58 -23.20
C PRO A 155 7.79 8.08 -21.89
N SER A 156 7.59 8.83 -20.80
CA SER A 156 8.08 8.46 -19.47
C SER A 156 7.41 7.18 -18.97
N MET A 157 6.09 7.06 -19.10
CA MET A 157 5.37 5.85 -18.67
C MET A 157 5.77 4.64 -19.51
N LEU A 158 5.91 4.81 -20.83
CA LEU A 158 6.34 3.73 -21.71
C LEU A 158 7.77 3.26 -21.38
N TYR A 159 8.69 4.21 -21.15
CA TYR A 159 10.08 3.91 -20.79
C TYR A 159 10.17 3.11 -19.49
N PHE A 160 9.59 3.62 -18.39
CA PHE A 160 9.67 2.94 -17.09
C PHE A 160 8.85 1.64 -17.04
N SER A 161 7.85 1.47 -17.92
CA SER A 161 7.14 0.18 -18.07
C SER A 161 8.00 -0.89 -18.74
N ARG A 162 9.09 -0.53 -19.43
CA ARG A 162 9.96 -1.46 -20.17
C ARG A 162 11.32 -1.62 -19.51
N PHE A 163 11.42 -1.25 -18.24
CA PHE A 163 12.66 -1.14 -17.50
C PHE A 163 12.49 -1.84 -16.15
N ILE A 164 13.36 -2.81 -15.82
CA ILE A 164 13.27 -3.56 -14.56
C ILE A 164 13.75 -2.71 -13.36
N ARG A 165 12.90 -1.74 -12.99
CA ARG A 165 13.07 -0.87 -11.82
C ARG A 165 11.77 -0.70 -11.06
N ASN A 166 11.92 -0.23 -9.82
CA ASN A 166 10.84 -0.02 -8.86
C ASN A 166 9.83 1.07 -9.26
N ASP A 167 10.20 1.99 -10.17
CA ASP A 167 9.45 3.21 -10.46
C ASP A 167 8.03 2.94 -10.99
N ILE A 168 7.86 2.00 -11.92
CA ILE A 168 6.53 1.70 -12.48
C ILE A 168 5.60 1.03 -11.47
N PHE A 169 6.14 0.20 -10.58
CA PHE A 169 5.40 -0.41 -9.49
C PHE A 169 4.90 0.65 -8.52
N MET A 170 5.75 1.61 -8.15
CA MET A 170 5.35 2.74 -7.32
C MET A 170 4.24 3.58 -7.96
N ALA A 171 4.26 3.78 -9.27
CA ALA A 171 3.18 4.49 -9.97
C ALA A 171 1.84 3.74 -9.88
N VAL A 172 1.85 2.41 -10.05
CA VAL A 172 0.68 1.55 -9.87
C VAL A 172 0.17 1.61 -8.44
N TRP A 173 1.06 1.50 -7.45
CA TRP A 173 0.70 1.59 -6.03
C TRP A 173 0.11 2.95 -5.69
N ALA A 174 0.75 4.05 -6.10
CA ALA A 174 0.27 5.40 -5.83
C ALA A 174 -1.15 5.64 -6.36
N LEU A 175 -1.41 5.27 -7.63
CA LEU A 175 -2.72 5.47 -8.24
C LEU A 175 -3.77 4.51 -7.64
N SER A 176 -3.39 3.27 -7.34
CA SER A 176 -4.28 2.30 -6.69
C SER A 176 -4.66 2.76 -5.27
N LEU A 177 -3.70 3.28 -4.51
CA LEU A 177 -3.93 3.87 -3.19
C LEU A 177 -4.90 5.05 -3.29
N LEU A 178 -4.69 5.95 -4.26
CA LEU A 178 -5.61 7.07 -4.50
C LEU A 178 -7.05 6.58 -4.76
N ILE A 179 -7.21 5.58 -5.63
CA ILE A 179 -8.51 4.98 -5.96
C ILE A 179 -9.16 4.35 -4.72
N VAL A 180 -8.40 3.56 -3.95
CA VAL A 180 -8.91 2.87 -2.76
C VAL A 180 -9.28 3.86 -1.67
N MET A 181 -8.46 4.88 -1.43
CA MET A 181 -8.74 5.95 -0.47
C MET A 181 -10.08 6.61 -0.78
N TRP A 182 -10.25 7.09 -2.02
CA TRP A 182 -11.47 7.79 -2.41
C TRP A 182 -12.71 6.89 -2.28
N ARG A 183 -12.60 5.64 -2.78
CA ARG A 183 -13.70 4.68 -2.70
C ARG A 183 -14.06 4.29 -1.27
N TYR A 184 -13.08 4.16 -0.38
CA TYR A 184 -13.32 3.86 1.03
C TYR A 184 -14.00 5.04 1.73
N MET A 185 -13.59 6.27 1.44
CA MET A 185 -14.21 7.48 1.99
C MET A 185 -15.66 7.64 1.56
N GLU A 186 -16.01 7.27 0.32
CA GLU A 186 -17.39 7.31 -0.14
C GLU A 186 -18.25 6.16 0.37
N ARG A 187 -17.69 4.94 0.39
CA ARG A 187 -18.41 3.70 0.71
C ARG A 187 -17.50 2.80 1.54
N PRO A 188 -17.41 3.02 2.86
CA PRO A 188 -16.51 2.28 3.72
C PRO A 188 -16.89 0.79 3.71
N ARG A 189 -15.91 -0.04 3.35
CA ARG A 189 -16.02 -1.50 3.30
C ARG A 189 -14.72 -2.10 3.79
N THR A 190 -14.80 -3.15 4.62
CA THR A 190 -13.61 -3.84 5.14
C THR A 190 -12.68 -4.33 4.02
N ALA A 191 -13.23 -4.79 2.89
CA ALA A 191 -12.43 -5.22 1.74
C ALA A 191 -11.56 -4.09 1.15
N LEU A 192 -12.05 -2.84 1.15
CA LEU A 192 -11.28 -1.69 0.68
C LEU A 192 -10.21 -1.29 1.71
N LEU A 193 -10.49 -1.45 3.01
CA LEU A 193 -9.48 -1.24 4.04
C LEU A 193 -8.36 -2.30 3.98
N ILE A 194 -8.71 -3.56 3.70
CA ILE A 194 -7.73 -4.62 3.45
C ILE A 194 -6.90 -4.29 2.20
N ALA A 195 -7.53 -3.83 1.12
CA ALA A 195 -6.80 -3.39 -0.07
C ALA A 195 -5.84 -2.24 0.23
N TRP A 196 -6.25 -1.27 1.06
CA TRP A 196 -5.40 -0.18 1.54
C TRP A 196 -4.16 -0.71 2.28
N VAL A 197 -4.34 -1.66 3.20
CA VAL A 197 -3.24 -2.32 3.93
C VAL A 197 -2.28 -3.02 2.98
N VAL A 198 -2.80 -3.85 2.08
CA VAL A 198 -1.99 -4.64 1.14
C VAL A 198 -1.20 -3.72 0.21
N LEU A 199 -1.82 -2.66 -0.32
CA LEU A 199 -1.14 -1.70 -1.20
C LEU A 199 -0.04 -0.93 -0.48
N TRP A 200 -0.24 -0.54 0.79
CA TRP A 200 0.82 0.08 1.58
C TRP A 200 1.98 -0.87 1.89
N ALA A 201 1.68 -2.13 2.24
CA ALA A 201 2.71 -3.15 2.45
C ALA A 201 3.56 -3.36 1.18
N LEU A 202 2.92 -3.42 0.01
CA LEU A 202 3.61 -3.51 -1.28
C LEU A 202 4.42 -2.24 -1.58
N ALA A 203 3.87 -1.05 -1.34
CA ALA A 203 4.58 0.21 -1.55
C ALA A 203 5.83 0.33 -0.65
N PHE A 204 5.71 0.03 0.65
CA PHE A 204 6.84 0.07 1.59
C PHE A 204 7.92 -0.95 1.27
N THR A 205 7.56 -2.09 0.69
CA THR A 205 8.53 -3.12 0.25
C THR A 205 9.08 -2.86 -1.15
N THR A 206 8.63 -1.82 -1.86
CA THR A 206 9.08 -1.51 -3.22
C THR A 206 10.19 -0.45 -3.23
N LYS A 207 9.93 0.76 -2.69
CA LYS A 207 10.88 1.88 -2.81
C LYS A 207 10.66 2.91 -1.72
N GLU A 208 11.74 3.51 -1.22
CA GLU A 208 11.75 4.58 -0.21
C GLU A 208 10.91 5.81 -0.59
N SER A 209 10.64 6.04 -1.88
CA SER A 209 9.66 7.04 -2.31
C SER A 209 8.25 6.82 -1.71
N SER A 210 7.95 5.62 -1.22
CA SER A 210 6.74 5.32 -0.46
C SER A 210 6.57 6.23 0.76
N TYR A 211 7.65 6.71 1.39
CA TYR A 211 7.57 7.62 2.53
C TYR A 211 7.01 8.99 2.14
N LEU A 212 7.40 9.50 0.97
CA LEU A 212 6.86 10.76 0.44
C LEU A 212 5.38 10.63 0.08
N ILE A 213 5.00 9.49 -0.48
CA ILE A 213 3.60 9.16 -0.77
C ILE A 213 2.83 9.06 0.56
N ALA A 214 3.36 8.36 1.57
CA ALA A 214 2.74 8.22 2.88
C ALA A 214 2.54 9.58 3.55
N GLY A 215 3.55 10.46 3.50
CA GLY A 215 3.44 11.84 3.99
C GLY A 215 2.35 12.63 3.26
N SER A 216 2.28 12.52 1.93
CA SER A 216 1.30 13.24 1.10
C SER A 216 -0.14 12.80 1.42
N PHE A 217 -0.39 11.48 1.45
CA PHE A 217 -1.68 10.93 1.81
C PHE A 217 -2.03 11.20 3.27
N GLY A 218 -1.05 11.05 4.17
CA GLY A 218 -1.20 11.33 5.60
C GLY A 218 -1.60 12.78 5.86
N LEU A 219 -0.97 13.74 5.19
CA LEU A 219 -1.31 15.16 5.30
C LEU A 219 -2.75 15.45 4.86
N PHE A 220 -3.17 14.89 3.71
CA PHE A 220 -4.54 15.01 3.24
C PHE A 220 -5.54 14.41 4.24
N LEU A 221 -5.28 13.19 4.72
CA LEU A 221 -6.15 12.47 5.65
C LEU A 221 -6.21 13.14 7.02
N LEU A 222 -5.10 13.74 7.50
CA LEU A 222 -5.07 14.55 8.71
C LEU A 222 -6.02 15.74 8.60
N GLY A 223 -5.99 16.46 7.47
CA GLY A 223 -6.93 17.54 7.19
C GLY A 223 -8.38 17.06 7.15
N ALA A 224 -8.65 15.97 6.42
CA ALA A 224 -9.99 15.40 6.29
C ALA A 224 -10.56 14.85 7.61
N ALA A 225 -9.70 14.37 8.52
CA ALA A 225 -10.07 13.83 9.82
C ALA A 225 -9.85 14.83 10.98
N ALA A 226 -9.50 16.09 10.71
CA ALA A 226 -9.15 17.05 11.76
C ALA A 226 -10.26 17.27 12.81
N PRO A 227 -11.56 17.43 12.45
CA PRO A 227 -12.61 17.62 13.45
C PRO A 227 -12.80 16.44 14.43
N PRO A 228 -12.93 15.16 13.99
CA PRO A 228 -13.00 14.02 14.91
C PRO A 228 -11.68 13.80 15.67
N LEU A 229 -10.52 14.01 15.06
CA LEU A 229 -9.21 13.92 15.74
C LEU A 229 -9.12 14.92 16.89
N TRP A 230 -9.53 16.17 16.68
CA TRP A 230 -9.52 17.20 17.73
C TRP A 230 -10.48 16.89 18.88
N ARG A 231 -11.64 16.27 18.59
CA ARG A 231 -12.57 15.81 19.63
C ARG A 231 -11.99 14.64 20.43
N TRP A 232 -11.34 13.69 19.75
CA TRP A 232 -10.66 12.57 20.39
C TRP A 232 -9.50 13.03 21.27
N ALA A 233 -8.66 13.95 20.79
CA ALA A 233 -7.55 14.52 21.57
C ALA A 233 -8.01 15.24 22.85
N ARG A 234 -9.21 15.83 22.85
CA ARG A 234 -9.84 16.43 24.04
C ARG A 234 -10.57 15.43 24.94
N GLY A 235 -10.47 14.13 24.68
CA GLY A 235 -11.16 13.07 25.43
C GLY A 235 -12.68 13.04 25.21
N ARG A 236 -13.18 13.68 24.14
CA ARG A 236 -14.62 13.83 23.86
C ARG A 236 -15.16 12.90 22.77
N ALA A 237 -14.32 12.03 22.22
CA ALA A 237 -14.70 11.01 21.23
C ALA A 237 -13.83 9.77 21.42
N ARG A 238 -14.30 8.62 20.95
CA ARG A 238 -13.53 7.37 20.91
C ARG A 238 -12.94 7.17 19.51
N LEU A 239 -11.91 6.32 19.40
CA LEU A 239 -11.35 5.93 18.10
C LEU A 239 -12.39 5.21 17.21
N SER A 240 -13.40 4.57 17.81
CA SER A 240 -14.53 3.98 17.10
C SER A 240 -15.44 5.00 16.41
N ASP A 241 -15.34 6.28 16.78
CA ASP A 241 -16.19 7.36 16.27
C ASP A 241 -15.50 8.12 15.12
N MET A 242 -14.43 7.55 14.58
CA MET A 242 -13.66 8.15 13.48
C MET A 242 -14.45 8.13 12.17
N THR A 243 -14.15 9.12 11.34
CA THR A 243 -14.63 9.14 9.96
C THR A 243 -13.86 8.11 9.13
N PRO A 244 -14.36 7.71 7.95
CA PRO A 244 -13.60 6.84 7.05
C PRO A 244 -12.18 7.36 6.72
N ALA A 245 -11.99 8.69 6.66
CA ALA A 245 -10.65 9.27 6.51
C ALA A 245 -9.76 9.02 7.74
N GLY A 246 -10.34 9.08 8.94
CA GLY A 246 -9.65 8.73 10.18
C GLY A 246 -9.24 7.26 10.24
N ASP A 247 -10.08 6.34 9.77
CA ASP A 247 -9.71 4.91 9.70
C ASP A 247 -8.47 4.69 8.83
N LEU A 248 -8.46 5.29 7.63
CA LEU A 248 -7.34 5.19 6.69
C LEU A 248 -6.06 5.80 7.27
N LEU A 249 -6.19 6.93 7.97
CA LEU A 249 -5.08 7.60 8.63
C LEU A 249 -4.51 6.75 9.76
N ILE A 250 -5.37 6.16 10.60
CA ILE A 250 -4.95 5.29 11.70
C ILE A 250 -4.20 4.09 11.13
N VAL A 251 -4.75 3.44 10.10
CA VAL A 251 -4.09 2.30 9.44
C VAL A 251 -2.76 2.69 8.81
N LEU A 252 -2.70 3.82 8.11
CA LEU A 252 -1.44 4.31 7.53
C LEU A 252 -0.41 4.59 8.62
N GLY A 253 -0.83 5.25 9.70
CA GLY A 253 0.01 5.54 10.86
C GLY A 253 0.55 4.26 11.49
N THR A 254 -0.31 3.29 11.80
CA THR A 254 0.09 2.02 12.42
C THR A 254 1.02 1.20 11.54
N LEU A 255 0.79 1.16 10.22
CA LEU A 255 1.70 0.49 9.27
C LEU A 255 3.05 1.20 9.16
N SER A 256 3.09 2.52 9.38
CA SER A 256 4.32 3.31 9.30
C SER A 256 5.14 3.27 10.61
N LEU A 257 4.52 2.93 11.75
CA LEU A 257 5.20 2.92 13.06
C LEU A 257 6.48 2.05 13.08
N PRO A 258 6.49 0.79 12.58
CA PRO A 258 7.70 -0.01 12.56
C PRO A 258 8.82 0.61 11.71
N LEU A 259 8.47 1.40 10.70
CA LEU A 259 9.44 2.05 9.81
C LEU A 259 10.14 3.24 10.51
N LEU A 260 9.57 3.73 11.61
CA LEU A 260 10.15 4.77 12.45
C LEU A 260 11.08 4.22 13.54
N VAL A 261 11.21 2.89 13.67
CA VAL A 261 12.09 2.25 14.68
C VAL A 261 13.54 2.78 14.64
N PRO A 262 14.17 3.05 13.48
CA PRO A 262 15.50 3.66 13.46
C PRO A 262 15.57 5.02 14.17
N ALA A 263 14.47 5.77 14.26
CA ALA A 263 14.42 7.04 14.98
C ALA A 263 14.58 6.86 16.51
N ALA A 264 14.29 5.68 17.07
CA ALA A 264 14.64 5.36 18.45
C ALA A 264 16.17 5.43 18.68
N GLY A 265 16.96 5.28 17.61
CA GLY A 265 18.39 5.57 17.54
C GLY A 265 18.81 6.92 18.07
N LEU A 266 17.99 7.95 17.86
CA LEU A 266 18.28 9.32 18.28
C LEU A 266 18.33 9.46 19.81
N LEU A 267 17.61 8.59 20.54
CA LEU A 267 17.55 8.62 22.00
C LEU A 267 18.63 7.77 22.67
N GLN A 268 19.28 6.87 21.93
CA GLN A 268 20.27 5.94 22.48
C GLN A 268 21.45 6.65 23.14
N ARG A 269 21.90 7.76 22.56
CA ARG A 269 23.00 8.57 23.10
C ARG A 269 22.66 9.18 24.47
N PHE A 270 21.38 9.45 24.73
CA PHE A 270 20.93 10.03 25.99
C PHE A 270 20.69 8.98 27.08
N VAL A 271 20.30 7.77 26.69
CA VAL A 271 19.94 6.70 27.63
C VAL A 271 21.11 5.73 27.87
N GLY A 272 22.15 5.75 27.04
CA GLY A 272 23.30 4.83 27.15
C GLY A 272 22.96 3.38 26.81
N ILE A 273 21.86 3.15 26.09
CA ILE A 273 21.38 1.82 25.69
C ILE A 273 21.35 1.75 24.16
N THR A 274 21.96 0.71 23.59
CA THR A 274 21.90 0.42 22.15
C THR A 274 20.55 -0.20 21.80
N LEU A 275 19.67 0.59 21.17
CA LEU A 275 18.32 0.18 20.75
C LEU A 275 18.24 -0.20 19.25
N VAL A 276 19.29 0.06 18.48
CA VAL A 276 19.39 -0.07 17.01
C VAL A 276 20.85 -0.41 16.76
N ASN A 277 21.08 -1.45 15.97
CA ASN A 277 22.41 -1.94 15.68
C ASN A 277 23.27 -0.82 15.06
N PRO A 278 24.50 -0.59 15.52
CA PRO A 278 25.38 0.39 14.88
C PRO A 278 25.65 -0.02 13.42
N ASP A 279 25.63 0.97 12.53
CA ASP A 279 25.83 0.77 11.10
C ASP A 279 27.22 0.16 10.87
N GLY A 280 27.32 -0.99 10.19
CA GLY A 280 28.58 -1.70 9.97
C GLY A 280 29.65 -0.87 9.23
N ASN A 281 29.22 0.21 8.57
CA ASN A 281 30.07 1.18 7.88
C ASN A 281 30.31 2.48 8.67
N ASP A 282 29.84 2.58 9.93
CA ASP A 282 30.13 3.74 10.78
C ASP A 282 31.64 3.78 11.03
N PRO A 283 32.34 4.88 10.67
CA PRO A 283 33.78 5.01 10.89
C PRO A 283 34.16 4.86 12.37
N ARG A 284 33.20 5.03 13.30
CA ARG A 284 33.38 4.80 14.73
C ARG A 284 33.42 3.33 15.13
N ILE A 285 32.86 2.44 14.32
CA ILE A 285 33.09 1.00 14.46
C ILE A 285 34.51 0.66 13.99
N ALA A 286 34.97 1.26 12.88
CA ALA A 286 36.32 1.06 12.37
C ALA A 286 37.40 1.64 13.31
N SER A 287 37.10 2.74 14.00
CA SER A 287 37.98 3.34 15.01
C SER A 287 37.91 2.66 16.39
N GLY A 288 37.02 1.67 16.57
CA GLY A 288 36.85 0.95 17.84
C GLY A 288 36.12 1.73 18.94
N GLU A 289 35.59 2.92 18.64
CA GLU A 289 34.74 3.70 19.55
C GLU A 289 33.39 3.03 19.81
N ILE A 290 32.94 2.16 18.90
CA ILE A 290 31.71 1.38 19.01
C ILE A 290 32.05 -0.10 18.79
N VAL A 291 31.77 -0.94 19.79
CA VAL A 291 32.01 -2.38 19.71
C VAL A 291 30.97 -3.03 18.80
N ARG A 292 31.40 -3.83 17.81
CA ARG A 292 30.51 -4.72 17.05
C ARG A 292 29.88 -5.72 18.02
N ALA A 293 28.59 -5.62 18.27
CA ALA A 293 27.84 -6.77 18.77
C ALA A 293 27.79 -7.78 17.61
N ALA A 294 28.59 -8.84 17.71
CA ALA A 294 28.62 -9.90 16.71
C ALA A 294 27.22 -10.51 16.59
N ALA A 295 26.51 -10.19 15.51
CA ALA A 295 25.42 -10.99 14.99
C ALA A 295 25.99 -11.98 13.97
N GLU A 296 27.02 -12.74 14.38
CA GLU A 296 27.31 -14.03 13.76
C GLU A 296 26.39 -15.04 14.46
N THR A 297 25.20 -15.23 13.92
CA THR A 297 24.39 -16.40 14.22
C THR A 297 24.03 -17.09 12.91
N GLY A 298 24.79 -18.14 12.59
CA GLY A 298 24.40 -19.26 11.73
C GLY A 298 24.44 -19.03 10.23
#